data_AF-K1Z9L3-F1
#
_entry.id   AF-K1Z9L3-F1
#
_cell.length_a   1.000
_cell.length_b   1.000
_cell.length_c   1.000
_cell.angle_alpha   90.00
_cell.angle_beta   90.00
_cell.angle_gamma   90.00
#
_symmetry.space_group_name_H-M   'P 1'
#
loop_
_entity.id
_entity.type
_entity.pdbx_description
1 polymer ?
#
loop_
_entity_poly.entity_id
_entity_poly.type
_entity_poly.pdbx_seq_one_letter_code
_entity_poly.pdbx_strand_id
1 'polypeptide(L)' 'MCRDKFPDLICRPIAAQFMADDVIALFEFEWSNGQLAIATEKHYRLVPPEQMNSEDLVQYRKRLG' A
#
# COMPACT_ATOMS: atom_id res chain seq x y z
N MET A 1 1.53 19.85 7.88
CA MET A 1 0.59 19.71 6.75
C MET A 1 -0.55 18.72 7.00
N CYS A 2 -0.29 17.43 7.33
CA CYS A 2 -1.40 16.48 7.58
C CYS A 2 -2.07 16.70 8.95
N ARG A 3 -1.28 16.76 10.04
CA ARG A 3 -1.76 17.04 11.40
C ARG A 3 -2.42 18.42 11.53
N ASP A 4 -1.86 19.43 10.85
CA ASP A 4 -2.42 20.79 10.87
C ASP A 4 -3.78 20.87 10.15
N LYS A 5 -4.00 20.01 9.16
CA LYS A 5 -5.25 19.97 8.37
C LYS A 5 -6.31 19.05 9.00
N PHE A 6 -5.87 18.03 9.75
CA PHE A 6 -6.73 17.03 10.36
C PHE A 6 -6.28 16.73 11.81
N PRO A 7 -6.63 17.58 12.77
CA PRO A 7 -6.11 17.50 14.13
C PRO A 7 -6.58 16.25 14.89
N ASP A 8 -7.80 15.77 14.59
CA ASP A 8 -8.41 14.62 15.27
C ASP A 8 -8.03 13.27 14.63
N LEU A 9 -7.27 13.28 13.53
CA LEU A 9 -6.87 12.05 12.82
C LEU A 9 -5.44 11.64 13.16
N ILE A 10 -5.24 10.32 13.26
CA ILE A 10 -3.90 9.75 13.36
C ILE A 10 -3.25 9.78 11.98
N CYS A 11 -2.23 10.61 11.82
CA CYS A 11 -1.44 10.65 10.60
C CYS A 11 -0.60 9.36 10.47
N ARG A 12 -0.87 8.57 9.42
CA ARG A 12 -0.09 7.39 9.04
C ARG A 12 0.76 7.74 7.82
N PRO A 13 2.09 7.88 7.92
CA PRO A 13 2.93 8.14 6.77
C PRO A 13 2.85 6.96 5.79
N ILE A 14 2.80 7.27 4.50
CA ILE A 14 2.85 6.29 3.42
C ILE A 14 4.06 6.61 2.54
N ALA A 15 4.87 5.61 2.22
CA ALA A 15 5.91 5.72 1.20
C ALA A 15 5.63 4.74 0.05
N ALA A 16 5.97 5.16 -1.17
CA ALA A 16 5.94 4.33 -2.35
C ALA A 16 7.35 4.31 -2.97
N GLN A 17 7.83 3.12 -3.32
CA GLN A 17 9.09 2.92 -4.02
C GLN A 17 8.82 2.18 -5.32
N PHE A 18 9.26 2.77 -6.43
CA PHE A 18 9.27 2.12 -7.74
C PHE A 18 10.52 1.26 -7.86
N MET A 19 10.33 0.00 -8.26
CA MET A 19 11.36 -1.01 -8.38
C MET A 19 11.41 -1.53 -9.82
N ALA A 20 12.33 -2.45 -10.10
CA ALA A 20 12.36 -3.17 -11.36
C ALA A 20 11.07 -4.00 -11.57
N ASP A 21 10.87 -4.47 -12.81
CA ASP A 21 9.75 -5.33 -13.21
C ASP A 21 8.35 -4.74 -12.92
N ASP A 22 8.23 -3.41 -13.06
CA ASP A 22 7.00 -2.65 -12.84
C ASP A 22 6.38 -2.85 -11.45
N VAL A 23 7.23 -3.15 -10.45
CA VAL A 23 6.80 -3.32 -9.06
C VAL A 23 6.83 -2.00 -8.31
N ILE A 24 5.75 -1.73 -7.58
CA ILE A 24 5.61 -0.63 -6.62
C ILE A 24 5.51 -1.25 -5.23
N ALA A 25 6.52 -1.01 -4.40
CA ALA A 25 6.46 -1.32 -2.98
C ALA A 25 5.81 -0.15 -2.22
N LEU A 26 4.74 -0.44 -1.48
CA LEU A 26 3.99 0.51 -0.69
C LEU A 26 4.16 0.18 0.80
N PHE A 27 4.60 1.17 1.57
CA PHE A 27 4.85 1.05 3.01
C PHE A 27 3.92 1.97 3.77
N GLU A 28 3.23 1.43 4.77
CA GLU A 28 2.56 2.19 5.81
C GLU A 28 3.44 2.20 7.05
N PHE A 29 3.63 3.38 7.64
CA PHE A 29 4.43 3.54 8.85
C PHE A 29 3.59 3.88 10.07
N GLU A 30 4.12 3.52 11.22
CA GLU A 30 3.57 3.88 12.51
C GLU A 30 4.64 4.24 13.53
N TRP A 31 4.22 5.01 14.53
CA TRP A 31 5.05 5.25 15.70
C TRP A 31 4.87 4.10 16.68
N SER A 32 5.92 3.31 16.86
CA SER A 32 5.98 2.22 17.83
C SER A 32 7.17 2.46 18.76
N ASN A 33 6.93 2.52 20.08
CA ASN A 33 7.95 2.79 21.10
C ASN A 33 8.82 4.04 20.83
N GLY A 34 8.21 5.10 20.28
CA GLY A 34 8.91 6.34 19.95
C GLY A 34 9.81 6.27 18.71
N GLN A 35 9.76 5.17 17.97
CA GLN A 35 10.47 4.98 16.70
C GLN A 35 9.47 4.80 15.56
N LEU A 36 9.90 5.15 14.35
CA LEU A 36 9.12 4.90 13.14
C LEU A 36 9.34 3.43 12.72
N ALA A 37 8.25 2.68 12.64
CA ALA A 37 8.25 1.27 12.24
C ALA A 37 7.34 1.07 11.02
N ILE A 38 7.58 0.00 10.25
CA ILE A 38 6.69 -0.42 9.16
C ILE A 38 5.52 -1.17 9.79
N ALA A 39 4.31 -0.65 9.60
CA ALA A 39 3.08 -1.29 10.02
C ALA A 39 2.60 -2.30 8.97
N THR A 40 2.67 -1.91 7.69
CA THR A 40 2.22 -2.74 6.57
C THR A 40 3.15 -2.53 5.38
N GLU A 41 3.44 -3.61 4.66
CA GLU A 41 4.16 -3.59 3.39
C GLU A 41 3.36 -4.37 2.34
N LYS A 42 3.21 -3.79 1.15
CA LYS A 42 2.54 -4.44 0.02
C LYS A 42 3.31 -4.17 -1.27
N HIS A 43 3.52 -5.20 -2.07
CA HIS A 43 4.15 -5.09 -3.37
C HIS A 43 3.11 -5.29 -4.47
N TYR A 44 2.99 -4.32 -5.35
CA TYR A 44 2.07 -4.33 -6.46
C TYR A 44 2.85 -4.35 -7.77
N ARG A 45 2.55 -5.28 -8.66
CA ARG A 45 3.09 -5.24 -10.02
C ARG A 45 2.07 -4.60 -10.95
N LEU A 46 2.48 -3.61 -11.73
CA LEU A 46 1.66 -3.13 -12.84
C LEU A 46 1.74 -4.15 -13.97
N VAL A 47 0.58 -4.64 -14.40
CA VAL A 47 0.48 -5.62 -15.50
C VAL A 47 -0.42 -5.06 -16.59
N PRO A 48 -0.11 -5.32 -17.88
CA PRO A 48 -1.03 -5.03 -18.98
C PRO A 48 -2.39 -5.72 -18.78
N PRO A 49 -3.49 -5.14 -19.27
CA PRO A 49 -4.83 -5.73 -19.16
C PRO A 49 -4.91 -7.16 -19.69
N GLU A 50 -4.16 -7.48 -20.74
CA GLU A 50 -4.15 -8.79 -21.40
C GLU A 50 -3.53 -9.89 -20.53
N GLN A 51 -2.74 -9.50 -19.51
CA GLN A 51 -2.12 -10.41 -18.55
C GLN A 51 -2.99 -10.65 -17.31
N MET A 52 -4.10 -9.91 -17.17
CA MET A 52 -5.07 -10.12 -16.10
C MET A 52 -5.96 -11.31 -16.46
N ASN A 53 -5.78 -12.43 -15.74
CA ASN A 53 -6.49 -13.67 -16.03
C ASN A 53 -7.78 -13.79 -15.20
N SER A 54 -8.58 -14.81 -15.52
CA SER A 54 -9.82 -15.11 -14.81
C SER A 54 -9.60 -15.37 -13.31
N GLU A 55 -8.48 -16.00 -12.96
CA GLU A 55 -8.10 -16.31 -11.60
C GLU A 55 -7.83 -15.02 -10.80
N ASP A 56 -7.16 -14.03 -11.39
CA ASP A 56 -6.90 -12.72 -10.79
C ASP A 56 -8.20 -12.01 -10.42
N LEU A 57 -9.21 -12.07 -11.32
CA LEU A 57 -10.54 -11.50 -11.08
C LEU A 57 -11.29 -12.23 -9.96
N VAL A 58 -11.18 -13.55 -9.89
CA VAL A 58 -11.77 -14.36 -8.82
C VAL A 58 -11.11 -14.03 -7.48
N GLN A 59 -9.77 -13.92 -7.44
CA GLN A 59 -9.05 -13.53 -6.23
C GLN A 59 -9.40 -12.09 -5.80
N TYR A 60 -9.50 -11.16 -6.76
CA TYR A 60 -9.92 -9.80 -6.49
C TYR A 60 -11.31 -9.74 -5.84
N ARG A 61 -12.27 -10.52 -6.37
CA ARG A 61 -13.62 -10.63 -5.81
C ARG A 61 -13.62 -11.19 -4.39
N LYS A 62 -12.79 -12.20 -4.10
CA LYS A 62 -12.65 -12.78 -2.76
C LYS A 62 -12.08 -11.81 -1.74
N ARG A 63 -11.25 -10.84 -2.15
CA ARG A 63 -10.69 -9.82 -1.24
C ARG A 63 -11.72 -8.77 -0.78
N LEU A 64 -12.83 -8.62 -1.51
CA LEU A 64 -13.87 -7.62 -1.23
C LEU A 64 -15.07 -8.18 -0.44
N GLY A 65 -15.16 -9.49 -0.27
CA GLY A 65 -16.19 -10.16 0.55
C GLY A 65 -15.64 -10.60 1.89
#